data_AF-A0A2E5IFF1-F1
#
_entry.id   AF-A0A2E5IFF1-F1
#
_cell.length_a   1.000
_cell.length_b   1.000
_cell.length_c   1.000
_cell.angle_alpha   90.00
_cell.angle_beta   90.00
_cell.angle_gamma   90.00
#
_symmetry.space_group_name_H-M   'P 1'
#
loop_
_entity.id
_entity.type
_entity.pdbx_description
1 polymer ?
#
loop_
_entity_poly.entity_id
_entity_poly.type
_entity_poly.pdbx_seq_one_letter_code
_entity_poly.pdbx_strand_id
1 'polypeptide(L)'
;MSERWTWVPHLWGLFTPAFTLLCLVLGGPWMVAPLLVFLGFYPLLEVVLGQSSTTRPLQEGRAHDIIVHLHAIAVPILLAVLLWRISLDGLTFFTGLGMASAGLSNGASGIVAAHELGHRRPRSKSWWTARLTLFSVLYLHFTTEHNHTHHRHWARDVDPTSSPWGRSVYVHVLQTIPRQVKGAYRARPADTRRALTVEALFLGSLAYAGLPYLAAYLGQAAVAIYLLEFVNYLQHHGLRRGDHERANATHAWESRHRLSRWTLMELPLHPSHHLKASTPYQRLDVHDESPQLPLGYYGMFWVALVPPLFGRLLKKQAKAAGLQA
;
A
#
# COMPACT_ATOMS: atom_id res chain seq x y z
N MET A 1 -0.74 -25.15 -14.05
CA MET A 1 -0.37 -25.36 -12.63
C MET A 1 -1.51 -26.08 -11.93
N SER A 2 -1.24 -27.17 -11.20
CA SER A 2 -2.26 -27.85 -10.40
C SER A 2 -2.83 -26.91 -9.33
N GLU A 3 -4.04 -27.18 -8.84
CA GLU A 3 -4.72 -26.40 -7.79
C GLU A 3 -3.88 -26.17 -6.52
N ARG A 4 -2.83 -26.98 -6.32
CA ARG A 4 -1.98 -26.95 -5.13
C ARG A 4 -0.97 -25.79 -5.07
N TRP A 5 -0.65 -25.12 -6.19
CA TRP A 5 0.52 -24.23 -6.28
C TRP A 5 0.23 -22.76 -6.66
N THR A 6 -1.01 -22.32 -6.59
CA THR A 6 -1.41 -20.94 -6.92
C THR A 6 -0.85 -19.87 -5.98
N TRP A 7 -0.39 -20.25 -4.79
CA TRP A 7 0.30 -19.36 -3.85
C TRP A 7 1.77 -19.13 -4.22
N VAL A 8 2.37 -19.96 -5.09
CA VAL A 8 3.80 -19.87 -5.44
C VAL A 8 4.18 -18.52 -6.04
N PRO A 9 3.41 -17.92 -6.97
CA PRO A 9 3.74 -16.61 -7.50
C PRO A 9 3.80 -15.52 -6.42
N HIS A 10 2.98 -15.62 -5.36
CA HIS A 10 2.96 -14.66 -4.26
C HIS A 10 4.24 -14.70 -3.40
N LEU A 11 5.03 -15.77 -3.46
CA LEU A 11 6.36 -15.80 -2.84
C LEU A 11 7.30 -14.74 -3.43
N TRP A 12 7.07 -14.30 -4.67
CA TRP A 12 7.86 -13.23 -5.28
C TRP A 12 7.71 -11.91 -4.52
N GLY A 13 6.56 -11.68 -3.89
CA GLY A 13 6.38 -10.52 -3.02
C GLY A 13 7.39 -10.49 -1.88
N LEU A 14 7.71 -11.65 -1.28
CA LEU A 14 8.62 -11.74 -0.13
C LEU A 14 10.07 -11.40 -0.47
N PHE A 15 10.43 -11.37 -1.77
CA PHE A 15 11.72 -10.85 -2.21
C PHE A 15 11.91 -9.38 -1.80
N THR A 16 10.85 -8.56 -1.83
CA THR A 16 10.90 -7.14 -1.47
C THR A 16 11.47 -6.88 -0.07
N PRO A 17 10.83 -7.41 1.01
CA PRO A 17 11.36 -7.25 2.35
C PRO A 17 12.67 -8.00 2.59
N ALA A 18 12.86 -9.19 2.02
CA ALA A 18 14.09 -9.98 2.23
C ALA A 18 15.32 -9.30 1.62
N PHE A 19 15.20 -8.78 0.40
CA PHE A 19 16.28 -8.07 -0.28
C PHE A 19 16.60 -6.75 0.41
N THR A 20 15.57 -6.01 0.84
CA THR A 20 15.75 -4.77 1.61
C THR A 20 16.47 -5.03 2.93
N LEU A 21 16.08 -6.10 3.64
CA LEU A 21 16.72 -6.51 4.89
C LEU A 21 18.20 -6.80 4.69
N LEU A 22 18.54 -7.61 3.68
CA LEU A 22 19.92 -7.89 3.32
C LEU A 22 20.71 -6.61 3.04
N CYS A 23 20.15 -5.69 2.25
CA CYS A 23 20.82 -4.43 1.90
C CYS A 23 21.07 -3.53 3.12
N LEU A 24 20.13 -3.48 4.08
CA LEU A 24 20.33 -2.76 5.34
C LEU A 24 21.38 -3.42 6.24
N VAL A 25 21.47 -4.75 6.24
CA VAL A 25 22.51 -5.51 6.97
C VAL A 25 23.89 -5.31 6.34
N LEU A 26 23.99 -5.18 5.02
CA LEU A 26 25.26 -4.88 4.34
C LEU A 26 25.69 -3.42 4.53
N GLY A 27 24.73 -2.48 4.56
CA GLY A 27 25.01 -1.05 4.75
C GLY A 27 25.70 -0.39 3.56
N GLY A 28 26.16 0.85 3.75
CA GLY A 28 26.85 1.63 2.72
C GLY A 28 26.08 1.72 1.39
N PRO A 29 26.76 1.61 0.23
CA PRO A 29 26.12 1.70 -1.08
C PRO A 29 24.99 0.71 -1.33
N TRP A 30 24.99 -0.46 -0.67
CA TRP A 30 23.94 -1.47 -0.85
C TRP A 30 22.56 -0.97 -0.48
N MET A 31 22.46 0.04 0.41
CA MET A 31 21.19 0.62 0.82
C MET A 31 20.42 1.32 -0.32
N VAL A 32 21.02 1.57 -1.49
CA VAL A 32 20.31 2.07 -2.69
C VAL A 32 19.69 0.95 -3.52
N ALA A 33 20.18 -0.28 -3.40
CA ALA A 33 19.82 -1.36 -4.32
C ALA A 33 18.31 -1.68 -4.34
N PRO A 34 17.56 -1.66 -3.21
CA PRO A 34 16.12 -1.84 -3.23
C PRO A 34 15.39 -0.81 -4.09
N LEU A 35 15.80 0.46 -4.06
CA LEU A 35 15.22 1.51 -4.92
C LEU A 35 15.45 1.19 -6.40
N LEU A 36 16.68 0.81 -6.77
CA LEU A 36 17.01 0.48 -8.16
C LEU A 36 16.23 -0.74 -8.67
N VAL A 37 16.07 -1.76 -7.83
CA VAL A 37 15.34 -2.96 -8.22
C VAL A 37 13.83 -2.70 -8.32
N PHE A 38 13.22 -2.09 -7.31
CA PHE A 38 11.76 -1.97 -7.25
C PHE A 38 11.22 -0.77 -8.02
N LEU A 39 11.99 0.31 -8.16
CA LEU A 39 11.57 1.46 -8.98
C LEU A 39 12.16 1.40 -10.38
N GLY A 40 13.32 0.77 -10.60
CA GLY A 40 13.93 0.66 -11.92
C GLY A 40 13.55 -0.64 -12.65
N PHE A 41 13.86 -1.79 -12.05
CA PHE A 41 13.73 -3.09 -12.73
C PHE A 41 12.29 -3.64 -12.75
N TYR A 42 11.54 -3.51 -11.65
CA TYR A 42 10.18 -4.03 -11.56
C TYR A 42 9.20 -3.50 -12.62
N PRO A 43 9.19 -2.19 -12.97
CA PRO A 43 8.36 -1.71 -14.09
C PRO A 43 8.68 -2.39 -15.43
N LEU A 44 9.96 -2.70 -15.70
CA LEU A 44 10.36 -3.41 -16.91
C LEU A 44 9.88 -4.86 -16.87
N LEU A 45 10.08 -5.51 -15.72
CA LEU A 45 9.64 -6.89 -15.50
C LEU A 45 8.11 -7.03 -15.58
N GLU A 46 7.37 -6.03 -15.12
CA GLU A 46 5.91 -5.97 -15.24
C GLU A 46 5.46 -6.02 -16.70
N VAL A 47 6.09 -5.22 -17.57
CA VAL A 47 5.82 -5.23 -19.02
C VAL A 47 6.14 -6.61 -19.63
N VAL A 48 7.26 -7.22 -19.24
CA VAL A 48 7.69 -8.54 -19.75
C VAL A 48 6.75 -9.66 -19.30
N LEU A 49 6.31 -9.66 -18.04
CA LEU A 49 5.42 -10.68 -17.50
C LEU A 49 3.99 -10.55 -18.01
N GLY A 50 3.58 -9.35 -18.42
CA GLY A 50 2.28 -9.07 -19.01
C GLY A 50 1.12 -9.23 -18.03
N GLN A 51 -0.07 -9.42 -18.58
CA GLN A 51 -1.33 -9.45 -17.84
C GLN A 51 -1.93 -10.85 -17.78
N SER A 52 -2.76 -11.10 -16.79
CA SER A 52 -3.58 -12.31 -16.70
C SER A 52 -4.89 -12.00 -15.99
N SER A 53 -6.00 -12.45 -16.58
CA SER A 53 -7.31 -12.45 -15.94
C SER A 53 -7.58 -13.72 -15.13
N THR A 54 -6.61 -14.64 -15.04
CA THR A 54 -6.81 -15.90 -14.33
C THR A 54 -6.80 -15.66 -12.82
N THR A 55 -7.92 -16.01 -12.19
CA THR A 55 -8.18 -15.95 -10.74
C THR A 55 -8.71 -17.31 -10.27
N ARG A 56 -8.70 -17.56 -8.96
CA ARG A 56 -9.30 -18.76 -8.36
C ARG A 56 -10.06 -18.39 -7.08
N PRO A 57 -11.24 -17.75 -7.20
CA PRO A 57 -11.97 -17.14 -6.08
C PRO A 57 -12.50 -18.14 -5.03
N LEU A 58 -12.48 -19.43 -5.33
CA LEU A 58 -12.92 -20.50 -4.43
C LEU A 58 -11.79 -21.09 -3.59
N GLN A 59 -10.55 -20.62 -3.76
CA GLN A 59 -9.42 -21.22 -3.09
C GLN A 59 -9.25 -20.74 -1.65
N GLU A 60 -9.01 -21.70 -0.76
CA GLU A 60 -8.57 -21.46 0.60
C GLU A 60 -7.20 -22.11 0.81
N GLY A 61 -6.33 -21.48 1.60
CA GLY A 61 -5.00 -22.06 1.79
C GLY A 61 -4.20 -21.37 2.87
N ARG A 62 -3.72 -22.18 3.82
CA ARG A 62 -2.77 -21.78 4.88
C ARG A 62 -1.51 -21.11 4.33
N ALA A 63 -1.07 -21.44 3.12
CA ALA A 63 0.10 -20.84 2.49
C ALA A 63 -0.10 -19.34 2.21
N HIS A 64 -1.24 -18.95 1.63
CA HIS A 64 -1.56 -17.53 1.39
C HIS A 64 -1.59 -16.74 2.69
N ASP A 65 -2.14 -17.37 3.74
CA ASP A 65 -2.18 -16.80 5.09
C ASP A 65 -0.79 -16.59 5.68
N ILE A 66 0.10 -17.57 5.56
CA ILE A 66 1.49 -17.45 6.03
C ILE A 66 2.21 -16.33 5.27
N ILE A 67 2.06 -16.26 3.95
CA ILE A 67 2.74 -15.25 3.11
C ILE A 67 2.38 -13.84 3.55
N VAL A 68 1.09 -13.53 3.74
CA VAL A 68 0.68 -12.18 4.15
C VAL A 68 1.20 -11.84 5.56
N HIS A 69 1.24 -12.80 6.49
CA HIS A 69 1.82 -12.54 7.81
C HIS A 69 3.34 -12.34 7.75
N LEU A 70 4.06 -13.06 6.87
CA LEU A 70 5.50 -12.87 6.69
C LEU A 70 5.82 -11.47 6.20
N HIS A 71 5.05 -10.95 5.23
CA HIS A 71 5.16 -9.56 4.79
C HIS A 71 4.93 -8.56 5.93
N ALA A 72 3.88 -8.76 6.72
CA ALA A 72 3.53 -7.86 7.82
C ALA A 72 4.56 -7.89 8.97
N ILE A 73 5.08 -9.08 9.31
CA ILE A 73 6.11 -9.28 10.35
C ILE A 73 7.47 -8.73 9.90
N ALA A 74 7.76 -8.73 8.60
CA ALA A 74 9.02 -8.17 8.10
C ALA A 74 9.17 -6.67 8.38
N VAL A 75 8.07 -5.92 8.53
CA VAL A 75 8.11 -4.46 8.76
C VAL A 75 8.77 -4.07 10.09
N PRO A 76 8.33 -4.57 11.27
CA PRO A 76 9.02 -4.26 12.53
C PRO A 76 10.47 -4.77 12.54
N ILE A 77 10.79 -5.86 11.82
CA ILE A 77 12.17 -6.35 11.67
C ILE A 77 13.01 -5.36 10.85
N LEU A 78 12.51 -4.91 9.70
CA LEU A 78 13.17 -3.90 8.86
C LEU A 78 13.38 -2.59 9.62
N LEU A 79 12.39 -2.16 10.40
CA LEU A 79 12.53 -0.98 11.25
C LEU A 79 13.62 -1.19 12.31
N ALA A 80 13.64 -2.32 13.01
CA ALA A 80 14.66 -2.61 14.01
C ALA A 80 16.07 -2.65 13.39
N VAL A 81 16.23 -3.27 12.22
CA VAL A 81 17.51 -3.31 11.52
C VAL A 81 17.91 -1.93 10.98
N LEU A 82 16.97 -1.12 10.53
CA LEU A 82 17.24 0.28 10.16
C LEU A 82 17.73 1.08 11.37
N LEU A 83 17.07 0.98 12.53
CA LEU A 83 17.49 1.69 13.75
C LEU A 83 18.86 1.20 14.24
N TRP A 84 19.13 -0.11 14.16
CA TRP A 84 20.45 -0.67 14.43
C TRP A 84 21.50 -0.12 13.46
N ARG A 85 21.21 -0.06 12.16
CA ARG A 85 22.08 0.54 11.15
C ARG A 85 22.40 2.00 11.45
N ILE A 86 21.40 2.76 11.89
CA ILE A 86 21.55 4.17 12.30
C ILE A 86 22.41 4.28 13.57
N SER A 87 22.34 3.31 14.48
CA SER A 87 23.20 3.30 15.68
C SER A 87 24.68 3.08 15.35
N LEU A 88 24.99 2.41 14.23
CA LEU A 88 26.36 2.17 13.77
C LEU A 88 26.90 3.33 12.93
N ASP A 89 26.13 3.75 11.93
CA ASP A 89 26.63 4.63 10.87
C ASP A 89 26.23 6.10 11.08
N GLY A 90 25.28 6.37 11.99
CA GLY A 90 24.68 7.70 12.18
C GLY A 90 23.81 8.13 10.99
N LEU A 91 23.65 9.44 10.80
CA LEU A 91 22.97 10.00 9.64
C LEU A 91 23.98 10.33 8.53
N THR A 92 24.02 9.47 7.51
CA THR A 92 24.79 9.65 6.29
C THR A 92 23.87 9.67 5.07
N PHE A 93 24.44 10.03 3.91
CA PHE A 93 23.75 9.91 2.63
C PHE A 93 23.20 8.49 2.42
N PHE A 94 24.01 7.46 2.67
CA PHE A 94 23.61 6.07 2.47
C PHE A 94 22.54 5.61 3.46
N THR A 95 22.57 6.04 4.72
CA THR A 95 21.47 5.72 5.65
C THR A 95 20.18 6.43 5.27
N GLY A 96 20.26 7.61 4.63
CA GLY A 96 19.10 8.26 4.01
C GLY A 96 18.49 7.40 2.90
N LEU A 97 19.33 6.81 2.03
CA LEU A 97 18.87 5.82 1.05
C LEU A 97 18.30 4.56 1.72
N GLY A 98 18.88 4.16 2.86
CA GLY A 98 18.37 3.07 3.70
C GLY A 98 16.97 3.35 4.23
N MET A 99 16.68 4.57 4.69
CA MET A 99 15.34 4.99 5.09
C MET A 99 14.36 4.92 3.91
N ALA A 100 14.77 5.40 2.74
CA ALA A 100 13.94 5.35 1.53
C ALA A 100 13.66 3.92 1.08
N SER A 101 14.68 3.05 1.09
CA SER A 101 14.56 1.62 0.78
C SER A 101 13.66 0.87 1.77
N ALA A 102 13.84 1.11 3.07
CA ALA A 102 12.99 0.54 4.12
C ALA A 102 11.54 1.00 3.96
N GLY A 103 11.32 2.31 3.75
CA GLY A 103 9.99 2.86 3.52
C GLY A 103 9.33 2.33 2.25
N LEU A 104 10.10 2.14 1.17
CA LEU A 104 9.62 1.54 -0.08
C LEU A 104 9.12 0.10 0.16
N SER A 105 9.92 -0.72 0.84
CA SER A 105 9.52 -2.08 1.21
C SER A 105 8.33 -2.10 2.16
N ASN A 106 8.36 -1.27 3.20
CA ASN A 106 7.30 -1.20 4.21
C ASN A 106 5.99 -0.68 3.62
N GLY A 107 6.02 0.22 2.64
CA GLY A 107 4.82 0.67 1.91
C GLY A 107 4.30 -0.39 0.93
N ALA A 108 5.15 -0.85 0.00
CA ALA A 108 4.74 -1.72 -1.10
C ALA A 108 4.35 -3.14 -0.64
N SER A 109 5.03 -3.67 0.39
CA SER A 109 4.77 -5.00 0.93
C SER A 109 4.07 -4.94 2.28
N GLY A 110 4.55 -4.09 3.18
CA GLY A 110 4.14 -4.08 4.58
C GLY A 110 2.72 -3.57 4.80
N ILE A 111 2.43 -2.35 4.33
CA ILE A 111 1.11 -1.73 4.46
C ILE A 111 0.07 -2.52 3.69
N VAL A 112 0.40 -3.06 2.51
CA VAL A 112 -0.52 -3.92 1.74
C VAL A 112 -0.91 -5.17 2.54
N ALA A 113 0.06 -5.81 3.20
CA ALA A 113 -0.23 -6.93 4.09
C ALA A 113 -1.03 -6.50 5.33
N ALA A 114 -0.73 -5.35 5.92
CA ALA A 114 -1.47 -4.82 7.06
C ALA A 114 -2.92 -4.43 6.70
N HIS A 115 -3.13 -3.96 5.47
CA HIS A 115 -4.45 -3.69 4.92
C HIS A 115 -5.31 -4.96 4.88
N GLU A 116 -4.80 -6.04 4.27
CA GLU A 116 -5.46 -7.35 4.23
C GLU A 116 -5.72 -7.91 5.65
N LEU A 117 -4.71 -7.91 6.51
CA LEU A 117 -4.83 -8.43 7.88
C LEU A 117 -5.74 -7.57 8.76
N GLY A 118 -5.85 -6.27 8.46
CA GLY A 118 -6.67 -5.30 9.18
C GLY A 118 -8.18 -5.45 8.96
N HIS A 119 -8.59 -6.07 7.84
CA HIS A 119 -9.99 -6.45 7.56
C HIS A 119 -10.47 -7.69 8.32
N ARG A 120 -9.53 -8.44 8.91
CA ARG A 120 -9.85 -9.66 9.64
C ARG A 120 -10.44 -9.36 11.01
N ARG A 121 -10.96 -10.41 11.66
CA ARG A 121 -11.67 -10.32 12.94
C ARG A 121 -10.90 -9.42 13.93
N PRO A 122 -11.53 -8.35 14.47
CA PRO A 122 -10.89 -7.48 15.45
C PRO A 122 -10.33 -8.28 16.64
N ARG A 123 -9.14 -7.88 17.11
CA ARG A 123 -8.38 -8.53 18.20
C ARG A 123 -7.87 -9.95 17.92
N SER A 124 -8.01 -10.47 16.69
CA SER A 124 -7.32 -11.69 16.28
C SER A 124 -5.80 -11.48 16.19
N LYS A 125 -5.05 -12.58 16.04
CA LYS A 125 -3.60 -12.53 15.78
C LYS A 125 -3.29 -11.67 14.55
N SER A 126 -4.00 -11.91 13.45
CA SER A 126 -3.86 -11.12 12.23
C SER A 126 -4.13 -9.63 12.43
N TRP A 127 -5.20 -9.30 13.16
CA TRP A 127 -5.52 -7.90 13.46
C TRP A 127 -4.41 -7.23 14.25
N TRP A 128 -3.85 -7.90 15.27
CA TRP A 128 -2.71 -7.37 16.02
C TRP A 128 -1.44 -7.25 15.19
N THR A 129 -1.18 -8.20 14.29
CA THR A 129 -0.07 -8.10 13.33
C THR A 129 -0.23 -6.85 12.46
N ALA A 130 -1.42 -6.61 11.89
CA ALA A 130 -1.71 -5.39 11.12
C ALA A 130 -1.44 -4.11 11.94
N ARG A 131 -1.89 -4.09 13.20
CA ARG A 131 -1.68 -2.94 14.10
C ARG A 131 -0.20 -2.70 14.37
N LEU A 132 0.58 -3.74 14.65
CA LEU A 132 2.02 -3.63 14.86
C LEU A 132 2.74 -3.13 13.58
N THR A 133 2.35 -3.64 12.42
CA THR A 133 2.88 -3.21 11.13
C THR A 133 2.59 -1.72 10.87
N LEU A 134 1.36 -1.27 11.07
CA LEU A 134 0.98 0.14 10.86
C LEU A 134 1.61 1.09 11.89
N PHE A 135 1.75 0.64 13.13
CA PHE A 135 2.52 1.37 14.14
C PHE A 135 3.99 1.53 13.73
N SER A 136 4.57 0.52 13.09
CA SER A 136 5.97 0.58 12.62
C SER A 136 6.20 1.59 11.48
N VAL A 137 5.14 2.14 10.89
CA VAL A 137 5.20 3.15 9.81
C VAL A 137 4.41 4.42 10.14
N LEU A 138 4.10 4.67 11.42
CA LEU A 138 3.38 5.87 11.89
C LEU A 138 2.01 6.07 11.23
N TYR A 139 1.27 4.98 10.98
CA TYR A 139 -0.02 5.06 10.29
C TYR A 139 -1.11 4.20 10.95
N LEU A 140 -1.10 4.13 12.28
CA LEU A 140 -1.95 3.24 13.08
C LEU A 140 -3.45 3.57 12.99
N HIS A 141 -3.81 4.81 12.66
CA HIS A 141 -5.21 5.22 12.44
C HIS A 141 -5.82 4.65 11.15
N PHE A 142 -5.00 4.18 10.20
CA PHE A 142 -5.42 3.72 8.87
C PHE A 142 -6.54 2.68 8.93
N THR A 143 -6.40 1.60 9.70
CA THR A 143 -7.47 0.57 9.78
C THR A 143 -8.80 1.11 10.29
N THR A 144 -8.76 2.18 11.10
CA THR A 144 -9.97 2.80 11.61
C THR A 144 -10.64 3.67 10.55
N GLU A 145 -9.86 4.47 9.83
CA GLU A 145 -10.35 5.21 8.67
C GLU A 145 -10.85 4.23 7.62
N HIS A 146 -9.98 3.37 7.13
CA HIS A 146 -10.23 2.59 5.95
C HIS A 146 -11.47 1.71 6.08
N ASN A 147 -11.63 1.04 7.23
CA ASN A 147 -12.73 0.10 7.46
C ASN A 147 -14.06 0.78 7.82
N HIS A 148 -14.04 2.00 8.38
CA HIS A 148 -15.26 2.66 8.87
C HIS A 148 -15.69 3.87 8.04
N THR A 149 -14.79 4.46 7.25
CA THR A 149 -15.07 5.61 6.39
C THR A 149 -14.86 5.25 4.93
N HIS A 150 -13.66 4.91 4.49
CA HIS A 150 -13.37 4.72 3.07
C HIS A 150 -14.24 3.65 2.41
N HIS A 151 -14.31 2.43 2.95
CA HIS A 151 -15.17 1.36 2.40
C HIS A 151 -16.65 1.71 2.30
N ARG A 152 -17.13 2.61 3.16
CA ARG A 152 -18.51 3.11 3.11
C ARG A 152 -18.71 4.17 2.03
N HIS A 153 -17.70 5.03 1.85
CA HIS A 153 -17.83 6.29 1.11
C HIS A 153 -17.01 6.36 -0.19
N TRP A 154 -16.26 5.31 -0.56
CA TRP A 154 -15.43 5.29 -1.76
C TRP A 154 -16.20 5.74 -3.00
N ALA A 155 -15.46 6.41 -3.89
CA ALA A 155 -15.94 7.15 -5.05
C ALA A 155 -16.89 8.32 -4.77
N ARG A 156 -17.04 8.78 -3.52
CA ARG A 156 -17.79 10.00 -3.16
C ARG A 156 -16.87 11.13 -2.73
N ASP A 157 -17.33 12.36 -2.77
CA ASP A 157 -16.52 13.54 -2.40
C ASP A 157 -16.17 13.61 -0.93
N VAL A 158 -16.98 12.97 -0.07
CA VAL A 158 -16.71 12.88 1.37
C VAL A 158 -15.55 11.94 1.71
N ASP A 159 -15.21 11.02 0.81
CA ASP A 159 -14.10 10.08 1.01
C ASP A 159 -12.75 10.75 0.69
N PRO A 160 -11.82 10.84 1.66
CA PRO A 160 -10.58 11.57 1.50
C PRO A 160 -9.62 10.95 0.46
N THR A 161 -9.69 9.64 0.26
CA THR A 161 -8.82 8.89 -0.67
C THR A 161 -9.35 8.89 -2.11
N SER A 162 -10.64 9.17 -2.31
CA SER A 162 -11.20 9.36 -3.65
C SER A 162 -10.79 10.71 -4.25
N SER A 163 -10.02 10.70 -5.34
CA SER A 163 -9.47 11.91 -5.96
C SER A 163 -10.24 12.29 -7.24
N PRO A 164 -10.59 13.58 -7.45
CA PRO A 164 -11.28 14.01 -8.67
C PRO A 164 -10.30 14.09 -9.85
N TRP A 165 -10.84 14.11 -11.06
CA TRP A 165 -10.06 14.34 -12.27
C TRP A 165 -9.19 15.60 -12.15
N GLY A 166 -7.93 15.49 -12.56
CA GLY A 166 -6.99 16.61 -12.59
C GLY A 166 -6.29 16.93 -11.27
N ARG A 167 -6.67 16.30 -10.15
CA ARG A 167 -5.88 16.40 -8.89
C ARG A 167 -4.52 15.74 -9.10
N SER A 168 -3.42 16.41 -8.78
CA SER A 168 -2.08 15.81 -8.80
C SER A 168 -1.84 14.91 -7.58
N VAL A 169 -0.95 13.93 -7.70
CA VAL A 169 -0.55 13.06 -6.57
C VAL A 169 0.00 13.88 -5.40
N TYR A 170 0.76 14.95 -5.68
CA TYR A 170 1.33 15.82 -4.64
C TYR A 170 0.25 16.50 -3.80
N VAL A 171 -0.77 17.08 -4.45
CA VAL A 171 -1.91 17.70 -3.74
C VAL A 171 -2.73 16.63 -3.03
N HIS A 172 -2.88 15.44 -3.63
CA HIS A 172 -3.61 14.35 -3.02
C HIS A 172 -3.01 13.93 -1.68
N VAL A 173 -1.71 13.61 -1.63
CA VAL A 173 -1.01 13.16 -0.42
C VAL A 173 -1.10 14.20 0.69
N LEU A 174 -0.91 15.49 0.37
CA LEU A 174 -0.97 16.57 1.37
C LEU A 174 -2.39 16.75 1.96
N GLN A 175 -3.42 16.52 1.16
CA GLN A 175 -4.81 16.71 1.59
C GLN A 175 -5.40 15.47 2.29
N THR A 176 -5.03 14.27 1.85
CA THR A 176 -5.69 13.02 2.27
C THR A 176 -5.37 12.67 3.72
N ILE A 177 -4.10 12.77 4.14
CA ILE A 177 -3.64 12.36 5.49
C ILE A 177 -4.40 13.10 6.61
N PRO A 178 -4.46 14.44 6.67
CA PRO A 178 -5.19 15.12 7.76
C PRO A 178 -6.71 14.85 7.70
N ARG A 179 -7.27 14.63 6.50
CA ARG A 179 -8.69 14.30 6.35
C ARG A 179 -8.99 12.88 6.81
N GLN A 180 -8.09 11.93 6.56
CA GLN A 180 -8.18 10.55 7.04
C GLN A 180 -8.13 10.48 8.57
N VAL A 181 -7.20 11.20 9.22
CA VAL A 181 -7.18 11.32 10.69
C VAL A 181 -8.49 11.90 11.22
N LYS A 182 -9.01 12.96 10.59
CA LYS A 182 -10.31 13.56 10.95
C LYS A 182 -11.47 12.58 10.76
N GLY A 183 -11.45 11.79 9.69
CA GLY A 183 -12.42 10.72 9.40
C GLY A 183 -12.40 9.63 10.46
N ALA A 184 -11.22 9.10 10.78
CA ALA A 184 -11.01 8.13 11.84
C ALA A 184 -11.51 8.66 13.20
N TYR A 185 -11.21 9.92 13.53
CA TYR A 185 -11.64 10.53 14.78
C TYR A 185 -13.15 10.66 14.87
N ARG A 186 -13.82 11.04 13.77
CA ARG A 186 -15.28 11.11 13.69
C ARG A 186 -15.94 9.74 13.82
N ALA A 187 -15.35 8.71 13.21
CA ALA A 187 -15.89 7.35 13.25
C ALA A 187 -15.66 6.67 14.60
N ARG A 188 -14.45 6.79 15.17
CA ARG A 188 -14.01 6.07 16.37
C ARG A 188 -13.04 6.94 17.19
N PRO A 189 -13.55 7.92 17.95
CA PRO A 189 -12.71 8.91 18.64
C PRO A 189 -11.80 8.29 19.70
N ALA A 190 -12.30 7.34 20.50
CA ALA A 190 -11.51 6.70 21.55
C ALA A 190 -10.36 5.85 20.98
N ASP A 191 -10.64 5.07 19.92
CA ASP A 191 -9.64 4.20 19.28
C ASP A 191 -8.56 5.04 18.56
N THR A 192 -8.98 6.11 17.88
CA THR A 192 -8.08 7.04 17.20
C THR A 192 -7.20 7.79 18.18
N ARG A 193 -7.75 8.31 19.29
CA ARG A 193 -6.94 8.96 20.34
C ARG A 193 -5.87 8.02 20.89
N ARG A 194 -6.23 6.78 21.23
CA ARG A 194 -5.25 5.79 21.72
C ARG A 194 -4.15 5.52 20.70
N ALA A 195 -4.49 5.38 19.41
CA ALA A 195 -3.51 5.18 18.36
C ALA A 195 -2.51 6.35 18.29
N LEU A 196 -3.03 7.58 18.19
CA LEU A 196 -2.20 8.79 18.11
C LEU A 196 -1.37 9.02 19.38
N THR A 197 -1.91 8.72 20.56
CA THR A 197 -1.15 8.83 21.82
C THR A 197 0.02 7.84 21.86
N VAL A 198 -0.19 6.58 21.46
CA VAL A 198 0.89 5.57 21.43
C VAL A 198 1.97 5.97 20.42
N GLU A 199 1.57 6.46 19.25
CA GLU A 199 2.51 6.98 18.24
C GLU A 199 3.29 8.19 18.76
N ALA A 200 2.61 9.16 19.39
CA ALA A 200 3.26 10.35 19.96
C ALA A 200 4.26 10.00 21.08
N LEU A 201 3.90 9.06 21.96
CA LEU A 201 4.81 8.57 23.01
C LEU A 201 6.02 7.87 22.40
N PHE A 202 5.83 7.07 21.36
CA PHE A 202 6.92 6.40 20.68
C PHE A 202 7.86 7.39 19.98
N LEU A 203 7.31 8.38 19.27
CA LEU A 203 8.09 9.49 18.71
C LEU A 203 8.89 10.24 19.79
N GLY A 204 8.27 10.52 20.94
CA GLY A 204 8.97 11.12 22.09
C GLY A 204 10.10 10.25 22.62
N SER A 205 9.90 8.93 22.69
CA SER A 205 10.94 7.98 23.12
C SER A 205 12.12 7.90 22.15
N LEU A 206 11.86 7.94 20.82
CA LEU A 206 12.91 8.00 19.81
C LEU A 206 13.67 9.33 19.86
N ALA A 207 12.96 10.45 20.03
CA ALA A 207 13.58 11.77 20.20
C ALA A 207 14.51 11.81 21.42
N TYR A 208 14.07 11.21 22.53
CA TYR A 208 14.87 11.07 23.75
C TYR A 208 16.08 10.16 23.55
N ALA A 209 15.93 9.03 22.85
CA ALA A 209 17.04 8.14 22.52
C ALA A 209 18.06 8.78 21.56
N GLY A 210 17.61 9.69 20.69
CA GLY A 210 18.45 10.47 19.81
C GLY A 210 17.75 10.87 18.51
N LEU A 211 17.96 12.13 18.08
CA LEU A 211 17.39 12.66 16.84
C LEU A 211 17.65 11.79 15.59
N PRO A 212 18.79 11.10 15.42
CA PRO A 212 18.98 10.15 14.32
C PRO A 212 17.91 9.05 14.25
N TYR A 213 17.49 8.49 15.39
CA TYR A 213 16.47 7.44 15.44
C TYR A 213 15.09 7.99 15.06
N LEU A 214 14.75 9.17 15.56
CA LEU A 214 13.52 9.87 15.17
C LEU A 214 13.51 10.15 13.66
N ALA A 215 14.60 10.69 13.12
CA ALA A 215 14.74 10.97 11.69
C ALA A 215 14.60 9.70 10.84
N ALA A 216 15.20 8.59 11.27
CA ALA A 216 15.10 7.31 10.58
C ALA A 216 13.67 6.76 10.55
N TYR A 217 12.98 6.79 11.69
CA TYR A 217 11.59 6.35 11.80
C TYR A 217 10.65 7.22 10.97
N LEU A 218 10.78 8.54 11.04
CA LEU A 218 9.98 9.49 10.25
C LEU A 218 10.28 9.39 8.74
N GLY A 219 11.56 9.26 8.36
CA GLY A 219 11.97 9.17 6.96
C GLY A 219 11.42 7.95 6.26
N GLN A 220 11.54 6.76 6.86
CA GLN A 220 10.95 5.54 6.29
C GLN A 220 9.42 5.57 6.30
N ALA A 221 8.81 6.11 7.38
CA ALA A 221 7.36 6.24 7.48
C ALA A 221 6.80 7.16 6.40
N ALA A 222 7.45 8.30 6.14
CA ALA A 222 7.04 9.24 5.10
C ALA A 222 7.00 8.58 3.71
N VAL A 223 8.00 7.76 3.36
CA VAL A 223 8.02 7.02 2.09
C VAL A 223 6.94 5.94 2.06
N ALA A 224 6.75 5.18 3.15
CA ALA A 224 5.71 4.15 3.23
C ALA A 224 4.29 4.74 3.11
N ILE A 225 4.01 5.84 3.82
CA ILE A 225 2.75 6.58 3.76
C ILE A 225 2.55 7.18 2.37
N TYR A 226 3.58 7.76 1.76
CA TYR A 226 3.49 8.27 0.38
C TYR A 226 3.04 7.17 -0.58
N LEU A 227 3.59 5.95 -0.47
CA LEU A 227 3.21 4.83 -1.33
C LEU A 227 1.78 4.37 -1.10
N LEU A 228 1.32 4.31 0.15
CA LEU A 228 -0.08 4.04 0.46
C LEU A 228 -1.00 5.06 -0.21
N GLU A 229 -0.72 6.35 -0.04
CA GLU A 229 -1.54 7.41 -0.59
C GLU A 229 -1.45 7.52 -2.12
N PHE A 230 -0.30 7.16 -2.70
CA PHE A 230 -0.16 6.97 -4.14
C PHE A 230 -1.06 5.84 -4.64
N VAL A 231 -1.14 4.72 -3.93
CA VAL A 231 -2.02 3.59 -4.29
C VAL A 231 -3.49 4.00 -4.19
N ASN A 232 -3.90 4.64 -3.09
CA ASN A 232 -5.24 5.19 -2.93
C ASN A 232 -5.60 6.16 -4.07
N TYR A 233 -4.68 7.08 -4.38
CA TYR A 233 -4.80 8.03 -5.48
C TYR A 233 -5.04 7.30 -6.81
N LEU A 234 -4.18 6.35 -7.13
CA LEU A 234 -4.22 5.57 -8.37
C LEU A 234 -5.54 4.81 -8.52
N GLN A 235 -5.95 4.12 -7.46
CA GLN A 235 -7.13 3.25 -7.43
C GLN A 235 -8.46 3.99 -7.58
N HIS A 236 -8.53 5.24 -7.16
CA HIS A 236 -9.77 6.03 -7.13
C HIS A 236 -9.70 7.34 -7.92
N HIS A 237 -8.71 7.50 -8.82
CA HIS A 237 -8.57 8.75 -9.55
C HIS A 237 -9.70 8.96 -10.57
N GLY A 238 -10.42 10.06 -10.43
CA GLY A 238 -11.43 10.50 -11.39
C GLY A 238 -12.77 9.77 -11.31
N LEU A 239 -12.78 8.53 -10.81
CA LEU A 239 -13.98 7.70 -10.74
C LEU A 239 -14.87 8.14 -9.57
N ARG A 240 -16.11 8.52 -9.89
CA ARG A 240 -17.08 9.07 -8.95
C ARG A 240 -18.44 8.42 -9.10
N ARG A 241 -19.15 8.32 -7.99
CA ARG A 241 -20.55 7.88 -7.93
C ARG A 241 -21.43 8.94 -7.29
N GLY A 242 -22.70 8.96 -7.67
CA GLY A 242 -23.69 9.82 -7.02
C GLY A 242 -23.91 9.47 -5.54
N ASP A 243 -24.40 10.42 -4.76
CA ASP A 243 -24.62 10.23 -3.31
C ASP A 243 -25.64 9.12 -2.98
N HIS A 244 -26.56 8.86 -3.90
CA HIS A 244 -27.56 7.78 -3.80
C HIS A 244 -27.22 6.57 -4.66
N GLU A 245 -26.13 6.63 -5.43
CA GLU A 245 -25.71 5.55 -6.31
C GLU A 245 -25.03 4.44 -5.50
N ARG A 246 -25.45 3.20 -5.79
CA ARG A 246 -24.80 2.01 -5.23
C ARG A 246 -23.42 1.84 -5.88
N ALA A 247 -22.42 1.61 -5.05
CA ALA A 247 -21.07 1.35 -5.53
C ALA A 247 -21.04 0.07 -6.37
N ASN A 248 -20.25 0.09 -7.44
CA ASN A 248 -20.08 -0.99 -8.41
C ASN A 248 -18.64 -0.95 -8.94
N ALA A 249 -18.22 -1.93 -9.74
CA ALA A 249 -16.82 -2.05 -10.14
C ALA A 249 -16.29 -0.93 -11.06
N THR A 250 -17.15 -0.11 -11.69
CA THR A 250 -16.70 1.03 -12.51
C THR A 250 -16.17 2.20 -11.68
N HIS A 251 -16.32 2.15 -10.35
CA HIS A 251 -15.92 3.20 -9.41
C HIS A 251 -14.50 3.02 -8.84
N ALA A 252 -13.77 2.02 -9.31
CA ALA A 252 -12.39 1.74 -8.94
C ALA A 252 -11.60 1.30 -10.18
N TRP A 253 -10.31 1.62 -10.21
CA TRP A 253 -9.38 1.13 -11.22
C TRP A 253 -8.94 -0.30 -10.88
N GLU A 254 -8.83 -1.15 -11.91
CA GLU A 254 -8.31 -2.51 -11.81
C GLU A 254 -6.97 -2.63 -12.56
N SER A 255 -6.10 -3.53 -12.12
CA SER A 255 -4.91 -3.91 -12.88
C SER A 255 -4.72 -5.43 -12.89
N ARG A 256 -4.65 -5.99 -14.10
CA ARG A 256 -4.41 -7.41 -14.34
C ARG A 256 -2.94 -7.79 -14.56
N HIS A 257 -2.02 -6.85 -14.34
CA HIS A 257 -0.58 -7.09 -14.47
C HIS A 257 -0.10 -8.12 -13.45
N ARG A 258 0.57 -9.18 -13.93
CA ARG A 258 0.90 -10.37 -13.12
C ARG A 258 1.81 -10.02 -11.96
N LEU A 259 2.85 -9.23 -12.20
CA LEU A 259 3.82 -8.86 -11.17
C LEU A 259 3.11 -8.10 -10.04
N SER A 260 2.44 -6.99 -10.34
CA SER A 260 1.62 -6.23 -9.38
C SER A 260 0.66 -7.13 -8.59
N ARG A 261 -0.08 -8.01 -9.28
CA ARG A 261 -1.03 -8.93 -8.61
C ARG A 261 -0.32 -9.84 -7.61
N TRP A 262 0.80 -10.44 -7.99
CA TRP A 262 1.50 -11.38 -7.11
C TRP A 262 2.20 -10.71 -5.94
N THR A 263 2.89 -9.60 -6.19
CA THR A 263 3.74 -8.95 -5.19
C THR A 263 2.96 -8.02 -4.26
N LEU A 264 1.77 -7.57 -4.68
CA LEU A 264 0.87 -6.72 -3.91
C LEU A 264 -0.36 -7.49 -3.41
N MET A 265 -0.26 -8.82 -3.24
CA MET A 265 -1.31 -9.67 -2.65
C MET A 265 -2.67 -9.41 -3.28
N GLU A 266 -2.78 -9.50 -4.61
CA GLU A 266 -4.00 -9.32 -5.41
C GLU A 266 -4.75 -7.99 -5.19
N LEU A 267 -4.19 -7.03 -4.42
CA LEU A 267 -4.73 -5.68 -4.24
C LEU A 267 -5.11 -4.98 -5.56
N PRO A 268 -4.39 -5.18 -6.69
CA PRO A 268 -4.80 -4.64 -7.98
C PRO A 268 -6.18 -5.06 -8.48
N LEU A 269 -6.76 -6.15 -7.98
CA LEU A 269 -8.17 -6.53 -8.18
C LEU A 269 -9.09 -5.73 -7.24
N HIS A 270 -8.86 -4.42 -7.23
CA HIS A 270 -9.40 -3.47 -6.27
C HIS A 270 -10.93 -3.32 -6.29
N PRO A 271 -11.60 -3.38 -7.46
CA PRO A 271 -13.06 -3.39 -7.49
C PRO A 271 -13.65 -4.55 -6.68
N SER A 272 -13.08 -5.75 -6.84
CA SER A 272 -13.50 -6.95 -6.11
C SER A 272 -13.37 -6.76 -4.60
N HIS A 273 -12.25 -6.16 -4.17
CA HIS A 273 -12.01 -5.80 -2.78
C HIS A 273 -13.08 -4.85 -2.24
N HIS A 274 -13.41 -3.76 -2.94
CA HIS A 274 -14.42 -2.81 -2.47
C HIS A 274 -15.86 -3.32 -2.52
N LEU A 275 -16.17 -4.23 -3.45
CA LEU A 275 -17.47 -4.88 -3.51
C LEU A 275 -17.69 -5.79 -2.29
N LYS A 276 -16.63 -6.43 -1.80
CA LYS A 276 -16.68 -7.27 -0.59
C LYS A 276 -15.33 -7.28 0.14
N ALA A 277 -15.10 -6.29 0.99
CA ALA A 277 -13.83 -6.07 1.70
C ALA A 277 -13.41 -7.20 2.65
N SER A 278 -14.34 -8.07 3.04
CA SER A 278 -14.06 -9.26 3.86
C SER A 278 -13.51 -10.45 3.07
N THR A 279 -13.44 -10.35 1.74
CA THR A 279 -12.89 -11.40 0.87
C THR A 279 -11.37 -11.41 0.99
N PRO A 280 -10.75 -12.52 1.42
CA PRO A 280 -9.30 -12.63 1.47
C PRO A 280 -8.67 -12.47 0.09
N TYR A 281 -7.45 -11.93 0.03
CA TYR A 281 -6.84 -11.55 -1.24
C TYR A 281 -6.78 -12.64 -2.31
N GLN A 282 -6.48 -13.89 -1.94
CA GLN A 282 -6.41 -14.99 -2.90
C GLN A 282 -7.75 -15.38 -3.51
N ARG A 283 -8.85 -14.81 -2.99
CA ARG A 283 -10.22 -15.03 -3.45
C ARG A 283 -10.80 -13.86 -4.25
N LEU A 284 -10.01 -12.79 -4.47
CA LEU A 284 -10.43 -11.68 -5.31
C LEU A 284 -10.57 -12.13 -6.77
N ASP A 285 -11.49 -11.49 -7.48
CA ASP A 285 -11.83 -11.83 -8.87
C ASP A 285 -11.77 -10.62 -9.79
N VAL A 286 -11.74 -10.86 -11.10
CA VAL A 286 -11.68 -9.80 -12.12
C VAL A 286 -13.05 -9.20 -12.41
N HIS A 287 -13.08 -7.91 -12.75
CA HIS A 287 -14.27 -7.18 -13.16
C HIS A 287 -14.05 -6.50 -14.52
N ASP A 288 -14.64 -7.05 -15.58
CA ASP A 288 -14.46 -6.54 -16.96
C ASP A 288 -15.07 -5.15 -17.18
N GLU A 289 -16.05 -4.77 -16.37
CA GLU A 289 -16.65 -3.44 -16.35
C GLU A 289 -15.73 -2.37 -15.72
N SER A 290 -14.69 -2.77 -14.98
CA SER A 290 -13.77 -1.83 -14.33
C SER A 290 -12.75 -1.27 -15.31
N PRO A 291 -12.47 0.06 -15.28
CA PRO A 291 -11.43 0.65 -16.10
C PRO A 291 -10.04 0.13 -15.68
N GLN A 292 -9.21 -0.20 -16.67
CA GLN A 292 -7.92 -0.87 -16.45
C GLN A 292 -6.75 0.11 -16.40
N LEU A 293 -5.81 -0.13 -15.47
CA LEU A 293 -4.52 0.56 -15.45
C LEU A 293 -3.59 -0.03 -16.53
N PRO A 294 -3.01 0.80 -17.41
CA PRO A 294 -2.31 0.31 -18.58
C PRO A 294 -0.93 -0.28 -18.28
N LEU A 295 -0.26 0.15 -17.21
CA LEU A 295 1.14 -0.16 -16.92
C LEU A 295 1.36 -0.81 -15.54
N GLY A 296 0.29 -1.35 -14.96
CA GLY A 296 0.28 -1.91 -13.61
C GLY A 296 0.71 -0.89 -12.55
N TYR A 297 0.98 -1.32 -11.33
CA TYR A 297 1.26 -0.39 -10.23
C TYR A 297 2.67 0.19 -10.33
N TYR A 298 3.64 -0.62 -10.77
CA TYR A 298 5.04 -0.21 -10.83
C TYR A 298 5.30 0.78 -11.96
N GLY A 299 4.71 0.58 -13.14
CA GLY A 299 4.79 1.54 -14.24
C GLY A 299 3.99 2.81 -13.94
N MET A 300 2.80 2.67 -13.35
CA MET A 300 1.95 3.83 -13.04
C MET A 300 2.54 4.74 -11.95
N PHE A 301 3.44 4.24 -11.08
CA PHE A 301 4.18 5.07 -10.14
C PHE A 301 4.89 6.22 -10.84
N TRP A 302 5.70 5.93 -11.86
CA TRP A 302 6.44 6.94 -12.61
C TRP A 302 5.53 7.89 -13.39
N VAL A 303 4.45 7.35 -13.97
CA VAL A 303 3.49 8.16 -14.71
C VAL A 303 2.79 9.17 -13.79
N ALA A 304 2.41 8.76 -12.58
CA ALA A 304 1.72 9.63 -11.61
C ALA A 304 2.57 10.82 -11.14
N LEU A 305 3.90 10.69 -11.17
CA LEU A 305 4.83 11.79 -10.90
C LEU A 305 4.78 12.89 -11.98
N VAL A 306 4.14 12.64 -13.13
CA VAL A 306 3.92 13.61 -14.20
C VAL A 306 2.42 13.82 -14.37
N PRO A 307 1.75 14.66 -13.55
CA PRO A 307 0.29 14.76 -13.50
C PRO A 307 -0.41 14.99 -14.85
N PRO A 308 0.12 15.82 -15.78
CA PRO A 308 -0.49 15.98 -17.09
C PRO A 308 -0.48 14.68 -17.93
N LEU A 309 0.58 13.88 -17.84
CA LEU A 309 0.68 12.59 -18.53
C LEU A 309 -0.27 11.57 -17.90
N PHE A 310 -0.26 11.48 -16.57
CA PHE A 310 -1.17 10.62 -15.80
C PHE A 310 -2.64 10.89 -16.12
N GLY A 311 -3.07 12.16 -16.05
CA GLY A 311 -4.45 12.53 -16.33
C GLY A 311 -4.88 12.18 -17.76
N ARG A 312 -4.03 12.46 -18.76
CA ARG A 312 -4.32 12.10 -20.16
C ARG A 312 -4.47 10.58 -20.33
N LEU A 313 -3.58 9.81 -19.71
CA LEU A 313 -3.57 8.35 -19.83
C LEU A 313 -4.81 7.73 -19.18
N LEU A 314 -5.17 8.14 -17.96
CA LEU A 314 -6.35 7.63 -17.27
C LEU A 314 -7.64 8.06 -17.95
N LYS A 315 -7.77 9.31 -18.41
CA LYS A 315 -8.95 9.73 -19.18
C LYS A 315 -9.14 8.89 -20.44
N LYS A 316 -8.05 8.55 -21.13
CA LYS A 316 -8.10 7.65 -22.31
C LYS A 316 -8.63 6.26 -21.93
N GLN A 317 -8.17 5.68 -20.82
CA GLN A 317 -8.63 4.37 -20.36
C GLN A 317 -10.08 4.40 -19.86
N ALA A 318 -10.47 5.45 -19.13
CA ALA A 318 -11.85 5.63 -18.68
C ALA A 318 -12.82 5.73 -19.88
N LYS A 319 -12.46 6.51 -20.92
CA LYS A 319 -13.24 6.59 -22.15
C LYS A 319 -13.31 5.25 -22.89
N ALA A 320 -12.22 4.48 -22.92
CA ALA A 320 -12.21 3.14 -23.51
C ALA A 320 -13.14 2.15 -22.77
N ALA A 321 -13.33 2.35 -21.46
CA ALA A 321 -14.28 1.62 -20.63
C ALA A 321 -15.72 2.21 -20.65
N GLY A 322 -16.00 3.20 -21.50
CA GLY A 322 -17.33 3.81 -21.62
C GLY A 322 -17.68 4.81 -20.50
N LEU A 323 -16.71 5.27 -19.71
CA LEU A 323 -16.92 6.20 -18.60
C LEU A 323 -16.72 7.66 -19.03
N GLN A 324 -17.44 8.57 -18.36
CA GLN A 324 -17.28 10.01 -18.54
C GLN A 324 -16.02 10.50 -17.81
N ALA A 325 -15.14 11.24 -18.49
CA ALA A 325 -13.80 11.61 -18.00
C ALA A 325 -13.36 13.01 -18.42
#